data_AF-A0A4W5MA44-F1
#
_entry.id   AF-A0A4W5MA44-F1
#
_cell.length_a   1.000
_cell.length_b   1.000
_cell.length_c   1.000
_cell.angle_alpha   90.00
_cell.angle_beta   90.00
_cell.angle_gamma   90.00
#
_symmetry.space_group_name_H-M   'P 1'
#
loop_
_entity.id
_entity.type
_entity.pdbx_description
1 polymer ?
#
loop_
_entity_poly.entity_id
_entity_poly.type
_entity_poly.pdbx_seq_one_letter_code
_entity_poly.pdbx_strand_id
1 'polypeptide(L)' 'MSYSYPAKVNVPPGLRTLLEGLSRAVVKSRPDCISLFAKLYFAELLRFRTENPTLAIKALVREFNATEGRPN' A
#
# COMPACT_ATOMS: atom_id res chain seq x y z
N MET A 1 -16.31 22.30 0.94
CA MET A 1 -14.87 22.62 0.83
C MET A 1 -14.35 22.02 -0.48
N SER A 2 -14.09 22.85 -1.47
CA SER A 2 -13.42 22.42 -2.71
C SER A 2 -11.91 22.59 -2.51
N TYR A 3 -11.17 21.49 -2.43
CA TYR A 3 -9.72 21.55 -2.42
C TYR A 3 -9.23 21.99 -3.80
N SER A 4 -8.96 23.29 -3.96
CA SER A 4 -8.26 23.80 -5.13
C SER A 4 -6.79 23.46 -5.00
N TYR A 5 -6.41 22.30 -5.51
CA TYR A 5 -5.00 21.93 -5.57
C TYR A 5 -4.28 22.85 -6.57
N PRO A 6 -3.11 23.41 -6.23
CA PRO A 6 -2.32 24.20 -7.18
C PRO A 6 -2.05 23.38 -8.45
N ALA A 7 -1.97 24.06 -9.60
CA ALA A 7 -2.03 23.51 -10.96
C ALA A 7 -1.00 22.41 -11.33
N LYS A 8 -0.13 21.99 -10.41
CA LYS A 8 0.73 20.80 -10.53
C LYS A 8 0.83 20.07 -9.20
N VAL A 9 -0.04 19.08 -8.99
CA VAL A 9 0.19 18.05 -7.97
C VAL A 9 1.14 17.01 -8.56
N ASN A 10 2.41 17.07 -8.16
CA ASN A 10 3.38 16.05 -8.53
C ASN A 10 3.11 14.78 -7.71
N VAL A 11 2.40 13.82 -8.31
CA VAL A 11 2.12 12.52 -7.67
C VAL A 11 3.43 11.74 -7.55
N PRO A 12 3.82 11.30 -6.33
CA PRO A 12 5.03 10.49 -6.16
C PRO A 12 4.95 9.18 -6.97
N PRO A 13 6.03 8.79 -7.66
CA PRO A 13 6.12 7.49 -8.31
C PRO A 13 5.83 6.37 -7.32
N GLY A 14 4.93 5.46 -7.68
CA GLY A 14 4.56 4.32 -6.84
C GLY A 14 3.42 4.57 -5.84
N LEU A 15 2.94 5.81 -5.66
CA LEU A 15 1.78 6.07 -4.79
C LEU A 15 0.55 5.29 -5.26
N ARG A 16 0.26 5.31 -6.56
CA ARG A 16 -0.84 4.53 -7.16
C ARG A 16 -0.71 3.03 -6.85
N THR A 17 0.49 2.47 -7.02
CA THR A 17 0.77 1.06 -6.74
C THR A 17 0.47 0.72 -5.28
N LEU A 18 0.92 1.55 -4.33
CA LEU A 18 0.68 1.34 -2.91
C LEU A 18 -0.82 1.32 -2.58
N LEU A 19 -1.56 2.30 -3.10
CA LEU A 19 -3.00 2.42 -2.86
C LEU A 19 -3.79 1.29 -3.52
N GLU A 20 -3.44 0.87 -4.73
CA GLU A 20 -4.07 -0.29 -5.37
C GLU A 20 -3.80 -1.59 -4.60
N GLY A 21 -2.57 -1.79 -4.11
CA GLY A 21 -2.20 -2.95 -3.29
C GLY A 21 -3.02 -3.01 -2.00
N LEU A 22 -3.05 -1.91 -1.25
CA LEU A 22 -3.89 -1.79 -0.05
C LEU A 22 -5.36 -2.04 -0.36
N SER A 23 -5.89 -1.44 -1.44
CA SER A 23 -7.30 -1.58 -1.81
C SER A 23 -7.68 -3.04 -2.09
N ARG A 24 -6.84 -3.77 -2.83
CA ARG A 24 -7.04 -5.21 -3.07
C ARG A 24 -7.01 -6.02 -1.77
N ALA A 25 -6.08 -5.70 -0.87
CA ALA A 25 -5.99 -6.36 0.43
C ALA A 25 -7.25 -6.12 1.27
N VAL A 26 -7.76 -4.88 1.32
CA VAL A 26 -9.01 -4.52 2.01
C VAL A 26 -10.22 -5.27 1.43
N VAL A 27 -10.35 -5.33 0.10
CA VAL A 27 -11.45 -6.07 -0.56
C VAL A 27 -11.39 -7.56 -0.22
N LYS A 28 -10.19 -8.12 -0.11
CA LYS A 28 -9.97 -9.54 0.20
C LYS A 28 -10.21 -9.86 1.68
N SER A 29 -9.78 -9.01 2.60
CA SER A 29 -9.87 -9.26 4.05
C SER A 29 -11.19 -8.79 4.68
N ARG A 30 -11.86 -7.80 4.07
CA ARG A 30 -13.09 -7.17 4.58
C ARG A 30 -12.97 -6.77 6.06
N PRO A 31 -11.99 -5.91 6.41
CA PRO A 31 -11.73 -5.57 7.80
C PRO A 31 -12.83 -4.66 8.35
N ASP A 32 -13.14 -4.80 9.64
CA ASP A 32 -14.12 -3.93 10.33
C ASP A 32 -13.64 -2.46 10.38
N CYS A 33 -12.33 -2.23 10.41
CA CYS A 33 -11.73 -0.90 10.42
C CYS A 33 -10.62 -0.76 9.37
N ILE A 34 -10.90 -0.05 8.28
CA ILE A 34 -9.96 0.17 7.17
C ILE A 34 -8.71 0.94 7.63
N SER A 35 -8.85 1.94 8.51
CA SER A 35 -7.71 2.74 8.98
C SER A 35 -6.72 1.91 9.80
N LEU A 36 -7.22 1.05 10.69
CA LEU A 36 -6.38 0.14 11.46
C LEU A 36 -5.70 -0.89 10.56
N PHE A 37 -6.46 -1.47 9.63
CA PHE A 37 -5.93 -2.40 8.64
C PHE A 37 -4.82 -1.77 7.79
N ALA A 38 -5.00 -0.53 7.32
CA ALA A 38 -4.01 0.17 6.53
C ALA A 38 -2.71 0.42 7.32
N LYS A 39 -2.81 0.77 8.61
CA LYS A 39 -1.64 0.91 9.49
C LYS A 39 -0.84 -0.39 9.55
N LEU A 40 -1.51 -1.51 9.78
CA LEU A 40 -0.87 -2.83 9.87
C LEU A 40 -0.29 -3.27 8.52
N TYR A 41 -1.05 -3.11 7.43
CA TYR A 41 -0.60 -3.41 6.06
C TYR A 41 0.69 -2.68 5.71
N PHE A 42 0.79 -1.37 5.99
CA PHE A 42 2.00 -0.61 5.67
C PHE A 42 3.17 -0.94 6.61
N ALA A 43 2.93 -1.29 7.87
CA ALA A 43 3.98 -1.76 8.77
C ALA A 43 4.61 -3.06 8.25
N GLU A 44 3.79 -4.03 7.84
CA GLU A 44 4.28 -5.29 7.26
C GLU A 44 4.96 -5.09 5.90
N LEU A 45 4.43 -4.19 5.05
CA LEU A 45 5.08 -3.87 3.78
C LEU A 45 6.46 -3.22 3.98
N LEU A 46 6.63 -2.40 5.01
CA LEU A 46 7.92 -1.83 5.38
C LEU A 46 8.88 -2.92 5.86
N ARG A 47 8.42 -3.86 6.70
CA ARG A 47 9.20 -5.02 7.13
C ARG A 47 9.65 -5.86 5.93
N PHE A 48 8.72 -6.20 5.04
CA PHE A 48 9.02 -6.93 3.80
C PHE A 48 10.06 -6.20 2.92
N ARG A 49 10.04 -4.86 2.90
CA ARG A 49 11.05 -4.06 2.20
C ARG A 49 12.44 -4.17 2.82
N THR A 50 12.55 -4.29 4.14
CA THR A 50 13.86 -4.47 4.80
C THR A 50 14.52 -5.78 4.37
N GLU A 51 13.72 -6.82 4.12
CA GLU A 51 14.17 -8.11 3.61
C GLU A 51 14.43 -8.10 2.09
N ASN A 52 13.80 -7.16 1.37
CA ASN A 52 13.85 -7.04 -0.09
C ASN A 52 14.24 -5.63 -0.56
N PRO A 53 15.45 -5.11 -0.22
CA PRO A 53 15.78 -3.70 -0.36
C PRO A 53 15.92 -3.21 -1.81
N THR A 54 16.16 -4.13 -2.76
CA THR A 54 16.39 -3.81 -4.17
C THR A 54 15.12 -3.84 -5.02
N LEU A 55 14.00 -4.33 -4.49
CA LEU A 55 12.76 -4.43 -5.25
C LEU A 55 12.19 -3.05 -5.53
N ALA A 56 11.89 -2.79 -6.81
CA ALA A 56 11.10 -1.64 -7.21
C ALA A 56 9.70 -1.73 -6.57
N ILE A 57 9.13 -0.58 -6.19
CA ILE A 57 7.84 -0.49 -5.47
C ILE A 57 6.72 -1.33 -6.11
N LYS A 58 6.67 -1.43 -7.44
CA LYS A 58 5.70 -2.26 -8.17
C LYS A 58 5.89 -3.75 -7.92
N ALA A 59 7.13 -4.23 -7.97
CA ALA A 59 7.47 -5.62 -7.70
C ALA A 59 7.28 -5.93 -6.20
N LEU A 60 7.78 -5.05 -5.33
CA LEU A 60 7.64 -5.14 -3.87
C LEU A 60 6.17 -5.34 -3.45
N VAL A 61 5.26 -4.45 -3.88
CA VAL A 61 3.83 -4.54 -3.52
C VAL A 61 3.17 -5.79 -4.11
N ARG A 62 3.56 -6.20 -5.31
CA ARG A 62 3.02 -7.42 -5.95
C ARG A 62 3.44 -8.66 -5.16
N GLU A 63 4.72 -8.78 -4.83
CA GLU A 63 5.28 -9.94 -4.14
C GLU A 63 4.76 -10.00 -2.70
N PHE A 64 4.77 -8.87 -1.99
CA PHE A 64 4.17 -8.76 -0.66
C PHE A 64 2.70 -9.22 -0.64
N ASN A 65 1.87 -8.80 -1.60
CA ASN A 65 0.46 -9.21 -1.65
C ASN A 65 0.27 -10.69 -2.05
N ALA A 66 1.23 -11.29 -2.75
CA ALA A 66 1.20 -12.69 -3.13
C ALA A 66 1.59 -13.60 -1.96
N THR A 67 2.53 -13.17 -1.11
CA THR A 67 3.08 -13.98 0.00
C THR A 67 2.42 -13.67 1.35
N GLU A 68 2.22 -12.40 1.66
CA GLU A 68 1.87 -11.88 3.00
C GLU A 68 0.59 -11.02 2.98
N GLY A 69 -0.21 -11.09 1.92
CA GLY A 69 -1.38 -10.21 1.67
C GLY A 69 -2.55 -10.35 2.67
N ARG A 70 -2.34 -10.92 3.85
CA ARG A 70 -3.24 -10.89 5.00
C ARG A 70 -2.42 -10.47 6.23
N PRO A 71 -2.44 -9.19 6.64
CA PRO A 71 -1.97 -8.86 7.98
C PRO A 71 -2.82 -9.64 8.99
N ASN A 72 -2.14 -10.34 9.92
CA ASN A 72 -2.77 -11.09 11.02
C ASN A 72 -3.61 -10.17 11.91
#